data_AF-A0A7V4IF73-F1
#
_entry.id   AF-A0A7V4IF73-F1
#
_cell.length_a   1.000
_cell.length_b   1.000
_cell.length_c   1.000
_cell.angle_alpha   90.00
_cell.angle_beta   90.00
_cell.angle_gamma   90.00
#
_symmetry.space_group_name_H-M   'P 1'
#
loop_
_entity.id
_entity.type
_entity.pdbx_description
1 polymer ?
#
loop_
_entity_poly.entity_id
_entity_poly.type
_entity_poly.pdbx_seq_one_letter_code
_entity_poly.pdbx_strand_id
1 'polypeptide(L)'
;MPGGAKIRDPKSETRGSVRRPIFLRASGTGHFYAPRMLIWLLAVILLASLAALGYRQGAIRVAMSFLGICLGVLLALPLAKPMTIPLKALGVTQPLVLWLLPPVLAFCLVSALFKGGAFFLHQKIEMYFKYKAGDLRLSLFERLNARLGLCLGLLNGTAYFCLISLVIYLLGYWTVQMDTGAGNPWTLRLLNRAAVDLNQTGFSVTARALERMPASYFEAADVAGVLYRNTLLEARLARYPAFLLLGERPEFRALANDATFTDLRVRQASLAELLRCGPVQTIVQSPDMLRHIWGLVQPNLKDLRAFLETGVSEKYADQPILGRWTFSPRGTLAAIRRNQPNISSTQMARLRQIAVAPYTRAHLVIGLEGQDGRLVVKDIPRPSTTPGAPLEFQTTQGTWEGIGERYTLKFALGESEITALGVIEGERLTLTLAGQPIVFEREH
;
A
#
# COMPACT_ATOMS: atom_id res chain seq x y z
N MET A 1 -19.70 48.43 -41.91
CA MET A 1 -19.42 49.03 -40.58
C MET A 1 -19.97 48.10 -39.52
N PRO A 2 -19.19 47.80 -38.46
CA PRO A 2 -19.01 46.43 -37.98
C PRO A 2 -19.61 46.18 -36.58
N GLY A 3 -20.11 44.96 -36.35
CA GLY A 3 -20.37 44.41 -35.02
C GLY A 3 -19.30 43.37 -34.70
N GLY A 4 -18.32 43.74 -33.89
CA GLY A 4 -17.16 42.90 -33.57
C GLY A 4 -17.52 41.72 -32.66
N ALA A 5 -17.44 40.50 -33.21
CA ALA A 5 -17.39 39.27 -32.43
C ALA A 5 -15.96 39.04 -31.94
N LYS A 6 -15.74 39.27 -30.65
CA LYS A 6 -14.46 39.05 -29.98
C LYS A 6 -14.28 37.55 -29.75
N ILE A 7 -13.37 36.95 -30.52
CA ILE A 7 -12.88 35.58 -30.34
C ILE A 7 -12.25 35.47 -28.95
N ARG A 8 -12.72 34.54 -28.12
CA ARG A 8 -12.15 34.24 -26.81
C ARG A 8 -11.34 32.95 -26.92
N ASP A 9 -10.03 33.06 -26.70
CA ASP A 9 -9.08 31.94 -26.68
C ASP A 9 -9.46 30.86 -25.65
N PRO A 10 -9.33 29.56 -25.97
CA PRO A 10 -9.49 28.47 -25.02
C PRO A 10 -8.13 28.08 -24.44
N LYS A 11 -7.54 28.93 -23.60
CA LYS A 11 -6.37 28.57 -22.78
C LYS A 11 -6.41 29.25 -21.44
N SER A 12 -6.96 28.57 -20.43
CA SER A 12 -6.43 28.51 -19.05
C SER A 12 -7.54 28.11 -18.06
N GLU A 13 -7.82 26.82 -17.93
CA GLU A 13 -8.52 26.33 -16.73
C GLU A 13 -8.09 24.91 -16.35
N THR A 14 -6.78 24.66 -16.34
CA THR A 14 -6.18 23.57 -15.56
C THR A 14 -5.96 24.04 -14.12
N ARG A 15 -7.04 24.36 -13.41
CA ARG A 15 -7.00 24.43 -11.95
C ARG A 15 -7.26 23.02 -11.44
N GLY A 16 -6.17 22.32 -11.13
CA GLY A 16 -6.18 20.98 -10.53
C GLY A 16 -7.13 20.93 -9.34
N SER A 17 -8.30 20.32 -9.57
CA SER A 17 -9.19 19.82 -8.53
C SER A 17 -8.43 18.74 -7.77
N VAL A 18 -7.77 19.15 -6.69
CA VAL A 18 -7.25 18.24 -5.66
C VAL A 18 -8.46 17.57 -5.03
N ARG A 19 -8.88 16.45 -5.62
CA ARG A 19 -9.97 15.59 -5.13
C ARG A 19 -9.78 15.37 -3.63
N ARG A 20 -10.76 15.78 -2.83
CA ARG A 20 -10.76 15.63 -1.37
C ARG A 20 -10.62 14.13 -1.03
N PRO A 21 -9.65 13.71 -0.21
CA PRO A 21 -9.64 12.34 0.32
C PRO A 21 -10.80 12.24 1.31
N ILE A 22 -11.92 11.73 0.84
CA ILE A 22 -13.10 11.43 1.64
C ILE A 22 -12.92 9.97 2.09
N PHE A 23 -12.96 9.72 3.40
CA PHE A 23 -12.86 8.38 4.00
C PHE A 23 -13.84 7.34 3.44
N LEU A 24 -14.85 7.77 2.69
CA LEU A 24 -15.97 6.99 2.17
C LEU A 24 -15.81 6.56 0.71
N ARG A 25 -14.62 6.66 0.11
CA ARG A 25 -14.48 6.39 -1.33
C ARG A 25 -14.76 4.93 -1.74
N ALA A 26 -14.62 3.99 -0.80
CA ALA A 26 -14.86 2.55 -1.02
C ALA A 26 -15.82 1.91 -0.01
N SER A 27 -16.38 2.67 0.94
CA SER A 27 -17.29 2.13 1.96
C SER A 27 -18.75 2.40 1.66
N GLY A 28 -19.49 1.30 1.45
CA GLY A 28 -20.95 1.30 1.36
C GLY A 28 -21.57 1.88 2.62
N THR A 29 -22.54 2.77 2.43
CA THR A 29 -23.25 3.54 3.44
C THR A 29 -24.19 2.67 4.29
N GLY A 30 -23.63 1.87 5.19
CA GLY A 30 -24.40 1.23 6.27
C GLY A 30 -24.82 2.26 7.32
N HIS A 31 -26.10 2.63 7.32
CA HIS A 31 -26.68 3.58 8.27
C HIS A 31 -26.72 2.98 9.69
N PHE A 32 -25.80 3.41 10.56
CA PHE A 32 -25.96 3.30 12.01
C PHE A 32 -26.09 4.71 12.61
N TYR A 33 -27.33 5.05 12.97
CA TYR A 33 -27.74 6.25 13.66
C TYR A 33 -27.23 6.26 15.12
N ALA A 34 -25.97 6.60 15.31
CA ALA A 34 -25.51 7.27 16.52
C ALA A 34 -24.81 8.55 16.04
N PRO A 35 -25.30 9.75 16.37
CA PRO A 35 -24.88 10.96 15.68
C PRO A 35 -23.49 11.34 16.17
N ARG A 36 -22.50 11.45 15.27
CA ARG A 36 -21.44 12.49 15.18
C ARG A 36 -20.75 13.01 16.47
N MET A 37 -20.82 12.30 17.60
CA MET A 37 -20.51 12.87 18.91
C MET A 37 -19.14 12.44 19.44
N LEU A 38 -18.51 11.39 18.90
CA LEU A 38 -17.30 10.84 19.54
C LEU A 38 -16.15 11.84 19.50
N ILE A 39 -15.95 12.49 18.34
CA ILE A 39 -14.88 13.48 18.18
C ILE A 39 -15.13 14.74 19.02
N TRP A 40 -16.39 15.16 19.17
CA TRP A 40 -16.78 16.29 20.01
C TRP A 40 -16.65 15.98 21.49
N LEU A 41 -17.04 14.78 21.92
CA LEU A 41 -16.83 14.31 23.29
C LEU A 41 -15.34 14.29 23.62
N LEU A 42 -14.50 13.77 22.72
CA LEU A 42 -13.05 13.82 22.88
C LEU A 42 -12.55 15.27 23.02
N ALA A 43 -13.00 16.18 22.15
CA ALA A 43 -12.63 17.60 22.23
C ALA A 43 -13.02 18.23 23.57
N VAL A 44 -14.28 18.06 24.00
CA VAL A 44 -14.81 18.64 25.24
C VAL A 44 -14.08 18.07 26.45
N ILE A 45 -13.92 16.74 26.54
CA ILE A 45 -13.23 16.08 27.66
C ILE A 45 -11.79 16.57 27.75
N LEU A 46 -11.10 16.66 26.62
CA LEU A 46 -9.70 17.03 26.59
C LEU A 46 -9.48 18.51 26.89
N LEU A 47 -10.33 19.40 26.35
CA LEU A 47 -10.28 20.83 26.64
C LEU A 47 -10.66 21.12 28.10
N ALA A 48 -11.74 20.54 28.61
CA ALA A 48 -12.19 20.75 29.98
C ALA A 48 -11.19 20.21 31.01
N SER A 49 -10.63 19.01 30.79
CA SER A 49 -9.63 18.42 31.69
C SER A 49 -8.34 19.25 31.72
N LEU A 50 -7.85 19.71 30.57
CA LEU A 50 -6.62 20.50 30.52
C LEU A 50 -6.84 21.95 30.97
N ALA A 51 -8.03 22.52 30.79
CA ALA A 51 -8.41 23.80 31.39
C ALA A 51 -8.44 23.71 32.92
N ALA A 52 -9.05 22.67 33.47
CA ALA A 52 -9.11 22.44 34.92
C ALA A 52 -7.72 22.17 35.52
N LEU A 53 -6.90 21.35 34.86
CA LEU A 53 -5.50 21.14 35.25
C LEU A 53 -4.71 22.44 35.15
N GLY A 54 -4.95 23.24 34.11
CA GLY A 54 -4.27 24.52 33.92
C GLY A 54 -4.62 25.53 35.01
N TYR A 55 -5.89 25.60 35.41
CA TYR A 55 -6.34 26.42 36.53
C TYR A 55 -5.65 26.03 37.84
N ARG A 56 -5.49 24.72 38.10
CA ARG A 56 -4.83 24.20 39.32
C ARG A 56 -3.31 24.33 39.29
N GLN A 57 -2.68 24.11 38.14
CA GLN A 57 -1.23 24.12 38.00
C GLN A 57 -0.66 25.53 37.84
N GLY A 58 -1.46 26.49 37.37
CA GLY A 58 -1.04 27.86 37.15
C GLY A 58 -0.28 28.07 35.84
N ALA A 59 -0.34 29.30 35.33
CA ALA A 59 0.15 29.72 34.03
C ALA A 59 1.58 29.32 33.71
N ILE A 60 2.51 29.45 34.67
CA ILE A 60 3.94 29.19 34.42
C ILE A 60 4.19 27.74 33.98
N ARG A 61 3.58 26.77 34.70
CA ARG A 61 3.77 25.34 34.38
C ARG A 61 3.11 24.96 33.07
N VAL A 62 1.93 25.54 32.82
CA VAL A 62 1.12 25.26 31.64
C VAL A 62 1.73 25.88 30.38
N ALA A 63 2.29 27.09 30.49
CA ALA A 63 3.01 27.77 29.40
C ALA A 63 4.26 26.99 28.97
N MET A 64 5.06 26.52 29.94
CA MET A 64 6.21 25.67 29.64
C MET A 64 5.80 24.34 29.03
N SER A 65 4.67 23.77 29.46
CA SER A 65 4.10 22.57 28.83
C SER A 65 3.68 22.85 27.38
N PHE A 66 3.08 24.01 27.10
CA PHE A 66 2.72 24.42 25.73
C PHE A 66 3.95 24.52 24.83
N LEU A 67 5.02 25.18 25.31
CA LEU A 67 6.30 25.24 24.60
C LEU A 67 6.87 23.84 24.35
N GLY A 68 6.78 22.96 25.35
CA GLY A 68 7.17 21.56 25.23
C GLY A 68 6.38 20.80 24.15
N ILE A 69 5.08 21.07 24.00
CA ILE A 69 4.27 20.49 22.92
C ILE A 69 4.75 21.02 21.56
N CYS A 70 4.89 22.34 21.39
CA CYS A 70 5.32 22.93 20.13
C CYS A 70 6.70 22.43 19.68
N LEU A 71 7.68 22.45 20.60
CA LEU A 71 9.03 21.97 20.32
C LEU A 71 9.06 20.45 20.19
N GLY A 72 8.27 19.72 20.97
CA GLY A 72 8.13 18.27 20.85
C GLY A 72 7.64 17.87 19.46
N VAL A 73 6.64 18.55 18.91
CA VAL A 73 6.13 18.28 17.55
C VAL A 73 7.19 18.59 16.50
N LEU A 74 7.89 19.72 16.64
CA LEU A 74 8.94 20.15 15.71
C LEU A 74 10.14 19.19 15.73
N LEU A 75 10.48 18.66 16.91
CA LEU A 75 11.62 17.79 17.13
C LEU A 75 11.30 16.29 17.05
N ALA A 76 10.03 15.88 17.01
CA ALA A 76 9.64 14.46 17.01
C ALA A 76 10.26 13.68 15.85
N LEU A 77 10.24 14.23 14.63
CA LEU A 77 10.83 13.60 13.45
C LEU A 77 12.36 13.57 13.45
N PRO A 78 13.09 14.68 13.68
CA PRO A 78 14.55 14.62 13.72
C PRO A 78 15.09 13.74 14.85
N LEU A 79 14.40 13.70 16.00
CA LEU A 79 14.78 12.83 17.12
C LEU A 79 14.25 11.39 16.99
N ALA A 80 13.44 11.07 15.97
CA ALA A 80 12.94 9.71 15.80
C ALA A 80 14.07 8.70 15.52
N LYS A 81 15.03 9.05 14.67
CA LYS A 81 16.17 8.18 14.31
C LYS A 81 16.97 7.72 15.53
N PRO A 82 17.47 8.60 16.42
CA PRO A 82 18.21 8.15 17.60
C PRO A 82 17.35 7.31 18.55
N MET A 83 16.03 7.52 18.60
CA MET A 83 15.12 6.68 19.40
C MET A 83 14.94 5.26 18.83
N THR A 84 15.22 5.02 17.56
CA THR A 84 15.15 3.65 16.98
C THR A 84 16.24 2.72 17.49
N ILE A 85 17.42 3.25 17.86
CA ILE A 85 18.57 2.48 18.34
C ILE A 85 18.24 1.72 19.64
N PRO A 86 17.78 2.38 20.73
CA PRO A 86 17.41 1.67 21.95
C PRO A 86 16.18 0.77 21.77
N LEU A 87 15.23 1.13 20.91
CA LEU A 87 14.06 0.29 20.64
C LEU A 87 14.43 -1.06 20.02
N LYS A 88 15.38 -1.07 19.07
CA LYS A 88 15.91 -2.31 18.49
C LYS A 88 16.70 -3.11 19.52
N ALA A 89 17.46 -2.46 20.39
CA ALA A 89 18.17 -3.13 21.49
C ALA A 89 17.21 -3.78 22.49
N LEU A 90 16.01 -3.22 22.69
CA LEU A 90 14.93 -3.78 23.50
C LEU A 90 14.10 -4.87 22.79
N GLY A 91 14.52 -5.31 21.59
CA GLY A 91 13.88 -6.41 20.86
C GLY A 91 12.66 -6.01 20.02
N VAL A 92 12.40 -4.70 19.83
CA VAL A 92 11.32 -4.24 18.94
C VAL A 92 11.78 -4.38 17.50
N THR A 93 11.31 -5.42 16.81
CA THR A 93 11.68 -5.73 15.42
C THR A 93 10.60 -5.39 14.40
N GLN A 94 9.35 -5.22 14.85
CA GLN A 94 8.21 -4.97 13.96
C GLN A 94 8.37 -3.63 13.21
N PRO A 95 8.44 -3.62 11.87
CA PRO A 95 8.70 -2.41 11.09
C PRO A 95 7.69 -1.29 11.35
N LEU A 96 6.41 -1.63 11.53
CA LEU A 96 5.33 -0.67 11.78
C LEU A 96 5.48 0.02 13.15
N VAL A 97 5.88 -0.73 14.17
CA VAL A 97 6.16 -0.18 15.51
C VAL A 97 7.40 0.70 15.47
N LEU A 98 8.45 0.26 14.78
CA LEU A 98 9.68 1.05 14.59
C LEU A 98 9.48 2.31 13.75
N TRP A 99 8.39 2.41 13.01
CA TRP A 99 8.03 3.62 12.26
C TRP A 99 7.24 4.62 13.11
N LEU A 100 6.25 4.15 13.88
CA LEU A 100 5.34 5.03 14.63
C LEU A 100 5.84 5.39 16.03
N LEU A 101 6.43 4.43 16.74
CA LEU A 101 6.79 4.58 18.16
C LEU A 101 7.94 5.58 18.41
N PRO A 102 9.02 5.62 17.61
CA PRO A 102 10.13 6.53 17.91
C PRO A 102 9.77 8.03 17.88
N PRO A 103 9.01 8.56 16.89
CA PRO A 103 8.55 9.95 16.93
C PRO A 103 7.70 10.27 18.17
N VAL A 104 6.86 9.32 18.61
CA VAL A 104 6.04 9.48 19.82
C VAL A 104 6.90 9.52 21.07
N LEU A 105 7.91 8.63 21.18
CA LEU A 105 8.84 8.64 22.30
C LEU A 105 9.68 9.92 22.33
N ALA A 106 10.15 10.39 21.18
CA ALA A 106 10.85 11.67 21.07
C ALA A 106 9.98 12.84 21.54
N PHE A 107 8.72 12.90 21.10
CA PHE A 107 7.75 13.89 21.57
C PHE A 107 7.55 13.84 23.09
N CYS A 108 7.37 12.63 23.65
CA CYS A 108 7.21 12.42 25.07
C CYS A 108 8.44 12.85 25.87
N LEU A 109 9.65 12.55 25.38
CA LEU A 109 10.91 12.92 26.01
C LEU A 109 11.09 14.44 26.06
N VAL A 110 10.89 15.14 24.94
CA VAL A 110 10.95 16.61 24.90
C VAL A 110 9.90 17.22 25.83
N SER A 111 8.66 16.71 25.77
CA SER A 111 7.58 17.19 26.66
C SER A 111 7.90 16.97 28.14
N ALA A 112 8.53 15.86 28.50
CA ALA A 112 8.93 15.55 29.87
C ALA A 112 10.02 16.51 30.38
N LEU A 113 11.03 16.82 29.55
CA LEU A 113 12.08 17.79 29.90
C LEU A 113 11.49 19.18 30.19
N PHE A 114 10.56 19.64 29.36
CA PHE A 114 9.88 20.92 29.58
C PHE A 114 9.05 20.92 30.86
N LYS A 115 8.34 19.83 31.17
CA LYS A 115 7.60 19.70 32.44
C LYS A 115 8.53 19.69 33.65
N GLY A 116 9.68 19.01 33.57
CA GLY A 116 10.71 19.03 34.60
C GLY A 116 11.25 20.44 34.85
N GLY A 117 11.65 21.15 33.79
CA GLY A 117 12.10 22.54 33.90
C GLY A 117 11.01 23.49 34.43
N ALA A 118 9.76 23.26 34.02
CA ALA A 118 8.62 24.04 34.49
C ALA A 118 8.40 23.94 36.01
N PHE A 119 8.63 22.76 36.59
CA PHE A 119 8.52 22.53 38.02
C PHE A 119 9.50 23.41 38.81
N PHE A 120 10.79 23.38 38.41
CA PHE A 120 11.82 24.20 39.06
C PHE A 120 11.57 25.71 38.90
N LEU A 121 11.16 26.14 37.70
CA LEU A 121 10.85 27.55 37.44
C LEU A 121 9.67 28.03 38.29
N HIS A 122 8.62 27.23 38.38
CA HIS A 122 7.45 27.54 39.18
C HIS A 122 7.80 27.65 40.67
N GLN A 123 8.55 26.68 41.20
CA GLN A 123 8.98 26.69 42.60
C GLN A 123 9.80 27.96 42.93
N LYS A 124 10.70 28.38 42.04
CA LYS A 124 11.51 29.60 42.23
C LYS A 124 10.64 30.86 42.27
N ILE A 125 9.66 30.96 41.37
CA ILE A 125 8.76 32.12 41.30
C ILE A 125 7.83 32.14 42.51
N GLU A 126 7.29 30.99 42.92
CA GLU A 126 6.43 30.86 44.09
C GLU A 126 7.17 31.28 45.37
N MET A 127 8.42 30.85 45.56
CA MET A 127 9.24 31.29 46.70
C MET A 127 9.46 32.81 46.69
N TYR A 128 9.65 33.43 45.53
CA TYR A 128 9.79 34.89 45.45
C TYR A 128 8.51 35.61 45.91
N PHE A 129 7.34 35.20 45.40
CA PHE A 129 6.08 35.84 45.79
C PHE A 129 5.70 35.56 47.25
N LYS A 130 6.02 34.38 47.78
CA LYS A 130 5.68 34.01 49.15
C LYS A 130 6.55 34.70 50.21
N TYR A 131 7.84 34.90 49.94
CA TYR A 131 8.79 35.40 50.94
C TYR A 131 9.29 36.83 50.68
N LYS A 132 9.12 37.36 49.46
CA LYS A 132 9.63 38.70 49.10
C LYS A 132 8.55 39.67 48.60
N ALA A 133 7.37 39.19 48.22
CA ALA A 133 6.26 40.06 47.85
C ALA A 133 5.27 40.19 49.01
N GLY A 134 4.66 41.37 49.18
CA GLY A 134 3.61 41.56 50.18
C GLY A 134 2.31 40.80 49.83
N ASP A 135 1.48 40.53 50.84
CA ASP A 135 0.27 39.69 50.76
C ASP A 135 -0.71 40.10 49.64
N LEU A 136 -0.84 41.40 49.37
CA LEU A 136 -1.67 41.90 48.27
C LEU A 136 -1.15 41.45 46.90
N ARG A 137 0.18 41.48 46.69
CA ARG A 137 0.79 41.05 45.43
C ARG A 137 0.71 39.53 45.28
N LEU A 138 0.83 38.79 46.37
CA LEU A 138 0.68 37.33 46.38
C LEU A 138 -0.74 36.92 45.94
N SER A 139 -1.77 37.48 46.57
CA SER A 139 -3.17 37.14 46.25
C SER A 139 -3.57 37.54 44.81
N LEU A 140 -3.09 38.69 44.32
CA LEU A 140 -3.30 39.08 42.91
C LEU A 140 -2.57 38.15 41.94
N PHE A 141 -1.33 37.76 42.27
CA PHE A 141 -0.56 36.82 41.46
C PHE A 141 -1.23 35.46 41.39
N GLU A 142 -1.73 34.90 42.50
CA GLU A 142 -2.42 33.61 42.52
C GLU A 142 -3.66 33.60 41.63
N ARG A 143 -4.50 34.64 41.72
CA ARG A 143 -5.70 34.80 40.89
C ARG A 143 -5.34 34.93 39.41
N LEU A 144 -4.34 35.74 39.09
CA LEU A 144 -3.86 35.92 37.71
C LEU A 144 -3.29 34.61 37.16
N ASN A 145 -2.44 33.93 37.94
CA ASN A 145 -1.77 32.69 37.57
C ASN A 145 -2.78 31.56 37.33
N ALA A 146 -3.85 31.47 38.13
CA ALA A 146 -4.91 30.49 37.94
C ALA A 146 -5.75 30.77 36.69
N ARG A 147 -6.18 32.03 36.47
CA ARG A 147 -6.97 32.42 35.29
C ARG A 147 -6.19 32.28 33.99
N LEU A 148 -4.95 32.74 33.96
CA LEU A 148 -4.05 32.53 32.81
C LEU A 148 -3.73 31.05 32.62
N GLY A 149 -3.57 30.30 33.71
CA GLY A 149 -3.40 28.85 33.67
C GLY A 149 -4.57 28.14 33.00
N LEU A 150 -5.80 28.57 33.25
CA LEU A 150 -6.99 28.05 32.56
C LEU A 150 -6.94 28.33 31.05
N CYS A 151 -6.66 29.57 30.64
CA CYS A 151 -6.57 29.95 29.22
C CYS A 151 -5.47 29.16 28.48
N LEU A 152 -4.29 29.04 29.09
CA LEU A 152 -3.19 28.24 28.54
C LEU A 152 -3.51 26.73 28.55
N GLY A 153 -4.30 26.28 29.52
CA GLY A 153 -4.79 24.91 29.60
C GLY A 153 -5.70 24.56 28.41
N LEU A 154 -6.57 25.49 28.01
CA LEU A 154 -7.38 25.37 26.79
C LEU A 154 -6.50 25.34 25.52
N LEU A 155 -5.43 26.14 25.46
CA LEU A 155 -4.49 26.09 24.34
C LEU A 155 -3.77 24.73 24.27
N ASN A 156 -3.31 24.20 25.40
CA ASN A 156 -2.74 22.85 25.48
C ASN A 156 -3.74 21.80 25.02
N GLY A 157 -5.00 21.88 25.46
CA GLY A 157 -6.05 20.98 25.02
C GLY A 157 -6.29 21.07 23.53
N THR A 158 -6.31 22.27 22.97
CA THR A 158 -6.45 22.44 21.52
C THR A 158 -5.27 21.81 20.77
N ALA A 159 -4.04 22.03 21.23
CA ALA A 159 -2.86 21.45 20.62
C ALA A 159 -2.88 19.91 20.66
N TYR A 160 -3.17 19.32 21.81
CA TYR A 160 -3.30 17.87 21.94
C TYR A 160 -4.45 17.30 21.11
N PHE A 161 -5.60 18.00 21.06
CA PHE A 161 -6.72 17.59 20.22
C PHE A 161 -6.33 17.55 18.74
N CYS A 162 -5.60 18.56 18.25
CA CYS A 162 -5.06 18.57 16.89
C CYS A 162 -4.11 17.38 16.62
N LEU A 163 -3.21 17.07 17.57
CA LEU A 163 -2.27 15.95 17.44
C LEU A 163 -2.98 14.60 17.47
N ILE A 164 -3.94 14.41 18.37
CA ILE A 164 -4.74 13.18 18.42
C ILE A 164 -5.58 13.04 17.15
N SER A 165 -6.15 14.14 16.65
CA SER A 165 -6.89 14.17 15.38
C SER A 165 -6.00 13.77 14.20
N LEU A 166 -4.73 14.19 14.16
CA LEU A 166 -3.76 13.75 13.17
C LEU A 166 -3.53 12.23 13.23
N VAL A 167 -3.34 11.67 14.43
CA VAL A 167 -3.17 10.22 14.61
C VAL A 167 -4.41 9.45 14.18
N ILE A 168 -5.60 9.91 14.59
CA ILE A 168 -6.88 9.31 14.19
C ILE A 168 -7.07 9.39 12.67
N TYR A 169 -6.72 10.52 12.06
CA TYR A 169 -6.82 10.70 10.61
C TYR A 169 -5.94 9.72 9.85
N LEU A 170 -4.65 9.63 10.21
CA LEU A 170 -3.69 8.77 9.52
C LEU A 170 -4.05 7.29 9.67
N LEU A 171 -4.24 6.82 10.90
CA LEU A 171 -4.56 5.41 11.16
C LEU A 171 -5.95 5.05 10.63
N GLY A 172 -6.92 5.93 10.88
CA GLY A 172 -8.29 5.79 10.41
C GLY A 172 -8.38 5.67 8.89
N TYR A 173 -7.48 6.31 8.14
CA TYR A 173 -7.52 6.27 6.68
C TYR A 173 -7.31 4.86 6.14
N TRP A 174 -6.43 4.08 6.77
CA TRP A 174 -6.24 2.67 6.43
C TRP A 174 -7.37 1.79 6.99
N THR A 175 -7.70 1.97 8.27
CA THR A 175 -8.55 1.01 8.98
C THR A 175 -10.03 1.13 8.60
N VAL A 176 -10.51 2.32 8.23
CA VAL A 176 -11.88 2.49 7.70
C VAL A 176 -12.03 1.82 6.34
N GLN A 177 -10.97 1.82 5.53
CA GLN A 177 -11.01 1.19 4.21
C GLN A 177 -11.08 -0.34 4.30
N MET A 178 -10.46 -0.93 5.30
CA MET A 178 -10.47 -2.38 5.57
C MET A 178 -11.48 -2.80 6.64
N ASP A 179 -12.49 -1.96 6.91
CA ASP A 179 -13.47 -2.24 7.95
C ASP A 179 -14.43 -3.37 7.56
N THR A 180 -14.55 -4.37 8.43
CA THR A 180 -15.48 -5.52 8.33
C THR A 180 -16.63 -5.41 9.33
N GLY A 181 -16.73 -4.28 10.04
CA GLY A 181 -17.82 -4.02 10.99
C GLY A 181 -17.70 -4.87 12.25
N ALA A 182 -18.58 -5.85 12.42
CA ALA A 182 -18.73 -6.62 13.66
C ALA A 182 -17.53 -7.54 13.98
N GLY A 183 -16.76 -7.96 12.96
CA GLY A 183 -15.56 -8.79 13.14
C GLY A 183 -14.36 -8.05 13.74
N ASN A 184 -14.42 -6.71 13.86
CA ASN A 184 -13.30 -5.91 14.32
C ASN A 184 -13.24 -5.78 15.86
N PRO A 185 -12.03 -5.77 16.46
CA PRO A 185 -11.88 -5.53 17.90
C PRO A 185 -12.44 -4.15 18.28
N TRP A 186 -12.88 -4.03 19.53
CA TRP A 186 -13.60 -2.82 19.98
C TRP A 186 -12.78 -1.54 19.82
N THR A 187 -11.46 -1.61 20.02
CA THR A 187 -10.52 -0.49 19.84
C THR A 187 -10.48 -0.01 18.40
N LEU A 188 -10.47 -0.94 17.44
CA LEU A 188 -10.47 -0.64 16.02
C LEU A 188 -11.81 -0.04 15.57
N ARG A 189 -12.92 -0.57 16.11
CA ARG A 189 -14.26 0.02 15.89
C ARG A 189 -14.34 1.46 16.41
N LEU A 190 -13.78 1.72 17.60
CA LEU A 190 -13.72 3.06 18.17
C LEU A 190 -12.88 4.00 17.30
N LEU A 191 -11.70 3.56 16.84
CA LEU A 191 -10.83 4.33 15.95
C LEU A 191 -11.51 4.63 14.61
N ASN A 192 -12.12 3.63 13.97
CA ASN A 192 -12.86 3.80 12.72
C ASN A 192 -14.00 4.79 12.90
N ARG A 193 -14.74 4.68 14.01
CA ARG A 193 -15.80 5.62 14.35
C ARG A 193 -15.28 7.04 14.54
N ALA A 194 -14.18 7.21 15.27
CA ALA A 194 -13.56 8.51 15.49
C ALA A 194 -13.07 9.13 14.17
N ALA A 195 -12.51 8.33 13.26
CA ALA A 195 -12.06 8.79 11.95
C ALA A 195 -13.21 9.22 11.04
N VAL A 196 -14.31 8.45 11.02
CA VAL A 196 -15.53 8.82 10.30
C VAL A 196 -16.12 10.12 10.86
N ASP A 197 -16.25 10.22 12.19
CA ASP A 197 -16.77 11.42 12.85
C ASP A 197 -15.86 12.64 12.56
N LEU A 198 -14.52 12.49 12.67
CA LEU A 198 -13.54 13.53 12.37
C LEU A 198 -13.71 14.10 10.94
N ASN A 199 -14.01 13.23 9.97
CA ASN A 199 -14.26 13.64 8.61
C ASN A 199 -15.63 14.31 8.44
N GLN A 200 -16.67 13.77 9.06
CA GLN A 200 -18.02 14.32 8.97
C GLN A 200 -18.16 15.68 9.64
N THR A 201 -17.40 15.96 10.70
CA THR A 201 -17.40 17.27 11.39
C THR A 201 -16.45 18.29 10.74
N GLY A 202 -15.69 17.90 9.71
CA GLY A 202 -14.73 18.78 9.02
C GLY A 202 -13.39 18.97 9.74
N PHE A 203 -13.18 18.35 10.90
CA PHE A 203 -11.89 18.41 11.62
C PHE A 203 -10.77 17.65 10.91
N SER A 204 -11.10 16.81 9.92
CA SER A 204 -10.12 16.22 9.01
C SER A 204 -9.27 17.27 8.27
N VAL A 205 -9.79 18.50 8.07
CA VAL A 205 -9.04 19.62 7.50
C VAL A 205 -7.86 20.02 8.40
N THR A 206 -8.07 20.07 9.71
CA THR A 206 -7.03 20.40 10.69
C THR A 206 -5.96 19.33 10.75
N ALA A 207 -6.37 18.05 10.75
CA ALA A 207 -5.44 16.93 10.69
C ALA A 207 -4.61 16.97 9.39
N ARG A 208 -5.25 17.24 8.25
CA ARG A 208 -4.60 17.35 6.95
C ARG A 208 -3.61 18.52 6.87
N ALA A 209 -3.87 19.63 7.56
CA ALA A 209 -2.94 20.76 7.60
C ALA A 209 -1.61 20.42 8.30
N LEU A 210 -1.63 19.44 9.22
CA LEU A 210 -0.44 18.97 9.95
C LEU A 210 0.22 17.75 9.30
N GLU A 211 -0.46 17.13 8.33
CA GLU A 211 -0.05 15.90 7.68
C GLU A 211 1.13 16.14 6.71
N ARG A 212 2.10 15.20 6.73
CA ARG A 212 3.32 15.25 5.92
C ARG A 212 3.58 13.93 5.19
N MET A 213 2.56 13.10 5.01
CA MET A 213 2.70 11.81 4.36
C MET A 213 2.77 12.00 2.84
N PRO A 214 3.52 11.13 2.14
CA PRO A 214 3.55 11.16 0.68
C PRO A 214 2.20 10.72 0.10
N ALA A 215 1.88 11.17 -1.12
CA ALA A 215 0.64 10.78 -1.81
C ALA A 215 0.48 9.26 -1.95
N SER A 216 1.61 8.53 -2.09
CA SER A 216 1.62 7.06 -2.14
C SER A 216 1.02 6.40 -0.90
N TYR A 217 1.05 7.04 0.27
CA TYR A 217 0.42 6.53 1.49
C TYR A 217 -1.10 6.37 1.32
N PHE A 218 -1.75 7.41 0.81
CA PHE A 218 -3.20 7.42 0.60
C PHE A 218 -3.59 6.59 -0.62
N GLU A 219 -2.81 6.63 -1.70
CA GLU A 219 -3.06 5.80 -2.89
C GLU A 219 -2.93 4.30 -2.58
N ALA A 220 -1.94 3.90 -1.77
CA ALA A 220 -1.78 2.52 -1.34
C ALA A 220 -2.94 2.05 -0.46
N ALA A 221 -3.39 2.89 0.48
CA ALA A 221 -4.57 2.60 1.27
C ALA A 221 -5.79 2.37 0.37
N ASP A 222 -6.06 3.30 -0.57
CA ASP A 222 -7.16 3.21 -1.54
C ASP A 222 -7.16 1.90 -2.33
N VAL A 223 -6.02 1.51 -2.90
CA VAL A 223 -5.87 0.25 -3.63
C VAL A 223 -6.11 -0.95 -2.72
N ALA A 224 -5.53 -0.93 -1.52
CA ALA A 224 -5.67 -2.01 -0.55
C ALA A 224 -7.13 -2.16 -0.08
N GLY A 225 -7.86 -1.06 0.13
CA GLY A 225 -9.28 -1.07 0.45
C GLY A 225 -10.14 -1.67 -0.66
N VAL A 226 -9.87 -1.30 -1.92
CA VAL A 226 -10.57 -1.83 -3.10
C VAL A 226 -10.34 -3.33 -3.25
N LEU A 227 -9.09 -3.80 -3.13
CA LEU A 227 -8.76 -5.22 -3.18
C LEU A 227 -9.35 -5.99 -2.01
N TYR A 228 -9.32 -5.41 -0.81
CA TYR A 228 -9.80 -6.08 0.38
C TYR A 228 -11.30 -6.34 0.31
N ARG A 229 -12.08 -5.36 -0.16
CA ARG A 229 -13.55 -5.43 -0.26
C ARG A 229 -14.05 -6.24 -1.45
N ASN A 230 -13.28 -6.35 -2.53
CA ASN A 230 -13.72 -6.99 -3.76
C ASN A 230 -12.85 -8.21 -4.08
N THR A 231 -13.30 -9.39 -3.66
CA THR A 231 -12.60 -10.67 -3.95
C THR A 231 -12.52 -10.97 -5.44
N LEU A 232 -13.50 -10.53 -6.23
CA LEU A 232 -13.51 -10.69 -7.70
C LEU A 232 -12.32 -9.99 -8.40
N LEU A 233 -11.71 -9.00 -7.75
CA LEU A 233 -10.55 -8.29 -8.30
C LEU A 233 -9.25 -9.08 -8.14
N GLU A 234 -9.22 -10.17 -7.38
CA GLU A 234 -8.02 -11.02 -7.24
C GLU A 234 -7.59 -11.62 -8.58
N ALA A 235 -8.55 -12.06 -9.40
CA ALA A 235 -8.27 -12.56 -10.75
C ALA A 235 -7.65 -11.48 -11.65
N ARG A 236 -8.12 -10.21 -11.54
CA ARG A 236 -7.48 -9.09 -12.24
C ARG A 236 -6.09 -8.83 -11.67
N LEU A 237 -5.94 -8.73 -10.36
CA LEU A 237 -4.67 -8.48 -9.70
C LEU A 237 -3.59 -9.47 -10.15
N ALA A 238 -3.94 -10.76 -10.27
CA ALA A 238 -3.04 -11.82 -10.74
C ALA A 238 -2.59 -11.67 -12.20
N ARG A 239 -3.31 -10.86 -12.99
CA ARG A 239 -3.03 -10.55 -14.40
C ARG A 239 -2.35 -9.20 -14.58
N TYR A 240 -2.17 -8.42 -13.51
CA TYR A 240 -1.49 -7.14 -13.61
C TYR A 240 -0.03 -7.37 -14.06
N PRO A 241 0.45 -6.71 -15.13
CA PRO A 241 1.74 -7.02 -15.74
C PRO A 241 2.93 -7.00 -14.77
N ALA A 242 2.94 -6.07 -13.82
CA ALA A 242 4.01 -5.96 -12.82
C ALA A 242 4.01 -7.10 -11.77
N PHE A 243 2.91 -7.84 -11.63
CA PHE A 243 2.76 -8.92 -10.64
C PHE A 243 2.81 -10.33 -11.24
N LEU A 244 2.89 -10.45 -12.56
CA LEU A 244 2.90 -11.76 -13.25
C LEU A 244 3.98 -12.68 -12.70
N LEU A 245 5.22 -12.18 -12.57
CA LEU A 245 6.35 -12.95 -12.05
C LEU A 245 6.30 -13.12 -10.53
N LEU A 246 5.64 -12.20 -9.82
CA LEU A 246 5.45 -12.31 -8.38
C LEU A 246 4.58 -13.53 -8.04
N GLY A 247 3.52 -13.76 -8.83
CA GLY A 247 2.68 -14.95 -8.72
C GLY A 247 3.40 -16.27 -9.02
N GLU A 248 4.59 -16.21 -9.64
CA GLU A 248 5.41 -17.39 -9.92
C GLU A 248 6.28 -17.85 -8.77
N ARG A 249 6.44 -17.00 -7.75
CA ARG A 249 7.21 -17.33 -6.56
C ARG A 249 6.47 -18.36 -5.70
N PRO A 250 7.20 -19.29 -5.05
CA PRO A 250 6.59 -20.39 -4.31
C PRO A 250 5.66 -19.92 -3.18
N GLU A 251 5.95 -18.79 -2.55
CA GLU A 251 5.17 -18.26 -1.43
C GLU A 251 3.79 -17.75 -1.88
N PHE A 252 3.71 -17.14 -3.07
CA PHE A 252 2.45 -16.70 -3.65
C PHE A 252 1.65 -17.86 -4.24
N ARG A 253 2.31 -18.88 -4.79
CA ARG A 253 1.63 -20.12 -5.20
C ARG A 253 1.05 -20.87 -4.00
N ALA A 254 1.79 -20.94 -2.90
CA ALA A 254 1.29 -21.54 -1.66
C ALA A 254 0.08 -20.77 -1.13
N LEU A 255 0.13 -19.43 -1.14
CA LEU A 255 -1.01 -18.59 -0.75
C LEU A 255 -2.24 -18.81 -1.65
N ALA A 256 -2.05 -18.88 -2.96
CA ALA A 256 -3.13 -19.08 -3.93
C ALA A 256 -3.80 -20.46 -3.82
N ASN A 257 -3.06 -21.48 -3.38
CA ASN A 257 -3.58 -22.84 -3.20
C ASN A 257 -4.13 -23.09 -1.77
N ASP A 258 -4.09 -22.09 -0.89
CA ASP A 258 -4.56 -22.24 0.49
C ASP A 258 -6.08 -22.05 0.59
N ALA A 259 -6.78 -23.14 0.92
CA ALA A 259 -8.23 -23.16 1.05
C ALA A 259 -8.71 -22.30 2.24
N THR A 260 -7.94 -22.20 3.32
CA THR A 260 -8.31 -21.40 4.50
C THR A 260 -8.25 -19.91 4.20
N PHE A 261 -7.22 -19.47 3.48
CA PHE A 261 -7.08 -18.11 3.01
C PHE A 261 -8.24 -17.74 2.08
N THR A 262 -8.57 -18.62 1.14
CA THR A 262 -9.67 -18.42 0.20
C THR A 262 -11.02 -18.28 0.92
N ASP A 263 -11.33 -19.17 1.87
CA ASP A 263 -12.57 -19.09 2.65
C ASP A 263 -12.65 -17.80 3.49
N LEU A 264 -11.55 -17.41 4.15
CA LEU A 264 -11.48 -16.17 4.93
C LEU A 264 -11.66 -14.93 4.05
N ARG A 265 -11.13 -14.93 2.84
CA ARG A 265 -11.32 -13.84 1.86
C ARG A 265 -12.76 -13.75 1.40
N VAL A 266 -13.39 -14.88 1.06
CA VAL A 266 -14.82 -14.93 0.67
C VAL A 266 -15.73 -14.43 1.78
N ARG A 267 -15.44 -14.80 3.04
CA ARG A 267 -16.21 -14.34 4.22
C ARG A 267 -15.89 -12.91 4.64
N GLN A 268 -14.94 -12.24 3.98
CA GLN A 268 -14.42 -10.94 4.39
C GLN A 268 -14.00 -10.91 5.88
N ALA A 269 -13.26 -11.94 6.29
CA ALA A 269 -12.70 -12.05 7.63
C ALA A 269 -11.80 -10.86 7.96
N SER A 270 -11.67 -10.54 9.24
CA SER A 270 -10.88 -9.39 9.70
C SER A 270 -9.41 -9.50 9.28
N LEU A 271 -8.73 -8.38 9.10
CA LEU A 271 -7.29 -8.38 8.77
C LEU A 271 -6.46 -9.15 9.82
N ALA A 272 -6.88 -9.11 11.08
CA ALA A 272 -6.23 -9.85 12.16
C ALA A 272 -6.30 -11.37 11.97
N GLU A 273 -7.40 -11.89 11.42
CA GLU A 273 -7.55 -13.31 11.09
C GLU A 273 -6.73 -13.69 9.86
N LEU A 274 -6.73 -12.85 8.82
CA LEU A 274 -5.91 -13.07 7.61
C LEU A 274 -4.41 -13.08 7.93
N LEU A 275 -3.94 -12.20 8.83
CA LEU A 275 -2.54 -12.15 9.26
C LEU A 275 -2.13 -13.38 10.12
N ARG A 276 -3.09 -14.19 10.56
CA ARG A 276 -2.82 -15.45 11.27
C ARG A 276 -2.67 -16.64 10.32
N CYS A 277 -3.01 -16.49 9.04
CA CYS A 277 -2.77 -17.54 8.04
C CYS A 277 -1.27 -17.78 7.85
N GLY A 278 -0.85 -19.04 7.88
CA GLY A 278 0.55 -19.44 7.72
C GLY A 278 1.24 -18.83 6.49
N PRO A 279 0.68 -18.99 5.27
CA PRO A 279 1.28 -18.43 4.06
C PRO A 279 1.41 -16.90 4.08
N VAL A 280 0.43 -16.20 4.66
CA VAL A 280 0.47 -14.74 4.81
C VAL A 280 1.59 -14.33 5.77
N GLN A 281 1.78 -15.08 6.87
CA GLN A 281 2.87 -14.82 7.80
C GLN A 281 4.24 -14.99 7.16
N THR A 282 4.42 -16.02 6.32
CA THR A 282 5.68 -16.21 5.60
C THR A 282 6.05 -15.00 4.75
N ILE A 283 5.07 -14.39 4.09
CA ILE A 283 5.27 -13.19 3.26
C ILE A 283 5.54 -11.96 4.15
N VAL A 284 4.71 -11.72 5.17
CA VAL A 284 4.78 -10.52 6.03
C VAL A 284 6.03 -10.52 6.92
N GLN A 285 6.54 -11.70 7.30
CA GLN A 285 7.74 -11.81 8.12
C GLN A 285 9.03 -11.69 7.30
N SER A 286 8.97 -11.77 5.97
CA SER A 286 10.14 -11.66 5.09
C SER A 286 10.40 -10.20 4.67
N PRO A 287 11.42 -9.52 5.22
CA PRO A 287 11.65 -8.10 4.94
C PRO A 287 12.05 -7.84 3.48
N ASP A 288 12.80 -8.77 2.88
CA ASP A 288 13.26 -8.64 1.49
C ASP A 288 12.10 -8.82 0.51
N MET A 289 11.17 -9.73 0.83
CA MET A 289 9.95 -9.89 0.05
C MET A 289 9.07 -8.65 0.13
N LEU A 290 8.87 -8.08 1.31
CA LEU A 290 8.12 -6.83 1.47
C LEU A 290 8.75 -5.67 0.72
N ARG A 291 10.09 -5.55 0.71
CA ARG A 291 10.80 -4.54 -0.08
C ARG A 291 10.59 -4.75 -1.57
N HIS A 292 10.66 -5.98 -2.05
CA HIS A 292 10.44 -6.32 -3.45
C HIS A 292 9.00 -6.00 -3.89
N ILE A 293 8.00 -6.44 -3.11
CA ILE A 293 6.59 -6.11 -3.35
C ILE A 293 6.40 -4.59 -3.41
N TRP A 294 6.95 -3.87 -2.43
CA TRP A 294 6.80 -2.42 -2.37
C TRP A 294 7.49 -1.69 -3.55
N GLY A 295 8.63 -2.21 -4.00
CA GLY A 295 9.33 -1.73 -5.20
C GLY A 295 8.50 -1.89 -6.48
N LEU A 296 7.64 -2.91 -6.56
CA LEU A 296 6.71 -3.12 -7.67
C LEU A 296 5.43 -2.28 -7.51
N VAL A 297 4.88 -2.18 -6.30
CA VAL A 297 3.59 -1.52 -6.04
C VAL A 297 3.71 0.01 -6.07
N GLN A 298 4.66 0.59 -5.32
CA GLN A 298 4.77 2.04 -5.14
C GLN A 298 4.82 2.85 -6.45
N PRO A 299 5.62 2.51 -7.47
CA PRO A 299 5.68 3.26 -8.72
C PRO A 299 4.47 3.02 -9.63
N ASN A 300 3.64 2.03 -9.32
CA ASN A 300 2.53 1.56 -10.15
C ASN A 300 1.15 1.83 -9.53
N LEU A 301 1.03 2.44 -8.35
CA LEU A 301 -0.23 2.59 -7.61
C LEU A 301 -1.39 3.18 -8.44
N LYS A 302 -1.12 4.23 -9.23
CA LYS A 302 -2.14 4.87 -10.07
C LYS A 302 -2.63 3.98 -11.20
N ASP A 303 -1.69 3.37 -11.92
CA ASP A 303 -1.99 2.48 -13.03
C ASP A 303 -2.65 1.18 -12.54
N LEU A 304 -2.15 0.61 -11.43
CA LEU A 304 -2.76 -0.54 -10.77
C LEU A 304 -4.21 -0.26 -10.38
N ARG A 305 -4.50 0.91 -9.80
CA ARG A 305 -5.89 1.29 -9.50
C ARG A 305 -6.75 1.33 -10.75
N ALA A 306 -6.29 2.02 -11.80
CA ALA A 306 -7.01 2.12 -13.06
C ALA A 306 -7.24 0.74 -13.69
N PHE A 307 -6.24 -0.14 -13.64
CA PHE A 307 -6.32 -1.52 -14.11
C PHE A 307 -7.31 -2.37 -13.29
N LEU A 308 -7.34 -2.20 -11.96
CA LEU A 308 -8.32 -2.91 -11.13
C LEU A 308 -9.76 -2.46 -11.44
N GLU A 309 -9.97 -1.18 -11.75
CA GLU A 309 -11.28 -0.63 -12.11
C GLU A 309 -11.70 -1.03 -13.55
N THR A 310 -10.81 -0.89 -14.53
CA THR A 310 -11.12 -1.01 -15.97
C THR A 310 -10.66 -2.31 -16.63
N GLY A 311 -9.68 -3.00 -16.06
CA GLY A 311 -8.99 -4.14 -16.67
C GLY A 311 -7.90 -3.78 -17.68
N VAL A 312 -7.63 -2.49 -17.92
CA VAL A 312 -6.64 -2.01 -18.89
C VAL A 312 -5.56 -1.19 -18.19
N SER A 313 -4.30 -1.43 -18.56
CA SER A 313 -3.14 -0.69 -18.05
C SER A 313 -2.63 0.22 -19.14
N GLU A 314 -2.75 1.53 -18.94
CA GLU A 314 -2.21 2.52 -19.88
C GLU A 314 -0.68 2.49 -19.87
N LYS A 315 -0.07 2.21 -18.71
CA LYS A 315 1.39 2.15 -18.57
C LYS A 315 2.03 1.04 -19.38
N TYR A 316 1.36 -0.10 -19.50
CA TYR A 316 1.89 -1.29 -20.18
C TYR A 316 1.25 -1.53 -21.56
N ALA A 317 0.48 -0.58 -22.08
CA ALA A 317 -0.20 -0.69 -23.38
C ALA A 317 0.78 -0.92 -24.55
N ASP A 318 1.97 -0.31 -24.49
CA ASP A 318 3.01 -0.43 -25.53
C ASP A 318 3.79 -1.75 -25.48
N GLN A 319 3.50 -2.63 -24.51
CA GLN A 319 4.19 -3.90 -24.30
C GLN A 319 3.21 -5.08 -24.38
N PRO A 320 2.67 -5.38 -25.57
CA PRO A 320 1.69 -6.45 -25.75
C PRO A 320 2.25 -7.85 -25.50
N ILE A 321 3.56 -8.03 -25.29
CA ILE A 321 4.12 -9.32 -24.88
C ILE A 321 3.82 -9.72 -23.45
N LEU A 322 3.55 -8.75 -22.57
CA LEU A 322 3.29 -9.04 -21.17
C LEU A 322 2.01 -9.86 -21.01
N GLY A 323 2.08 -10.88 -20.17
CA GLY A 323 0.95 -11.75 -19.91
C GLY A 323 1.33 -13.21 -19.71
N ARG A 324 0.30 -14.04 -19.65
CA ARG A 324 0.41 -15.48 -19.65
C ARG A 324 -0.04 -16.02 -21.00
N TRP A 325 0.70 -16.99 -21.49
CA TRP A 325 0.57 -17.55 -22.82
C TRP A 325 0.54 -19.06 -22.70
N THR A 326 -0.44 -19.68 -23.35
CA THR A 326 -0.64 -21.12 -23.36
C THR A 326 -0.22 -21.68 -24.70
N PHE A 327 0.50 -22.80 -24.71
CA PHE A 327 0.89 -23.41 -25.97
C PHE A 327 -0.34 -23.86 -26.75
N SER A 328 -0.40 -23.53 -28.05
CA SER A 328 -1.49 -23.91 -28.96
C SER A 328 -1.01 -25.00 -29.92
N PRO A 329 -1.33 -26.29 -29.66
CA PRO A 329 -1.00 -27.38 -30.58
C PRO A 329 -1.58 -27.18 -31.97
N ARG A 330 -2.81 -26.67 -32.04
CA ARG A 330 -3.53 -26.44 -33.30
C ARG A 330 -2.92 -25.27 -34.07
N GLY A 331 -2.65 -24.16 -33.38
CA GLY A 331 -1.99 -22.99 -33.97
C GLY A 331 -0.61 -23.35 -34.52
N THR A 332 0.17 -24.12 -33.77
CA THR A 332 1.50 -24.60 -34.15
C THR A 332 1.45 -25.48 -35.40
N LEU A 333 0.60 -26.51 -35.42
CA LEU A 333 0.48 -27.38 -36.60
C LEU A 333 0.00 -26.63 -37.85
N ALA A 334 -0.90 -25.66 -37.68
CA ALA A 334 -1.35 -24.81 -38.79
C ALA A 334 -0.22 -23.91 -39.32
N ALA A 335 0.59 -23.32 -38.43
CA ALA A 335 1.75 -22.50 -38.80
C ALA A 335 2.82 -23.33 -39.53
N ILE A 336 3.12 -24.54 -39.04
CA ILE A 336 4.05 -25.47 -39.71
C ILE A 336 3.54 -25.82 -41.10
N ARG A 337 2.25 -26.15 -41.26
CA ARG A 337 1.67 -26.46 -42.58
C ARG A 337 1.72 -25.28 -43.56
N ARG A 338 1.60 -24.04 -43.06
CA ARG A 338 1.78 -22.83 -43.89
C ARG A 338 3.22 -22.64 -44.33
N ASN A 339 4.18 -22.86 -43.43
CA ASN A 339 5.61 -22.72 -43.75
C ASN A 339 6.15 -23.91 -44.58
N GLN A 340 5.49 -25.07 -44.53
CA GLN A 340 5.86 -26.28 -45.27
C GLN A 340 4.63 -26.87 -46.00
N PRO A 341 4.20 -26.29 -47.13
CA PRO A 341 3.00 -26.74 -47.84
C PRO A 341 3.10 -28.17 -48.41
N ASN A 342 4.31 -28.68 -48.64
CA ASN A 342 4.57 -30.00 -49.22
C ASN A 342 4.75 -31.13 -48.18
N ILE A 343 4.49 -30.89 -46.90
CA ILE A 343 4.64 -31.91 -45.85
C ILE A 343 3.63 -33.05 -46.01
N SER A 344 4.08 -34.31 -45.94
CA SER A 344 3.18 -35.45 -46.06
C SER A 344 2.31 -35.64 -44.81
N SER A 345 1.18 -36.33 -44.94
CA SER A 345 0.30 -36.66 -43.80
C SER A 345 1.02 -37.51 -42.74
N THR A 346 1.89 -38.42 -43.16
CA THR A 346 2.69 -39.28 -42.26
C THR A 346 3.75 -38.48 -41.50
N GLN A 347 4.41 -37.53 -42.16
CA GLN A 347 5.35 -36.62 -41.52
C GLN A 347 4.64 -35.71 -40.50
N MET A 348 3.47 -35.17 -40.86
CA MET A 348 2.68 -34.34 -39.96
C MET A 348 2.18 -35.12 -38.73
N ALA A 349 1.75 -36.36 -38.90
CA ALA A 349 1.35 -37.24 -37.80
C ALA A 349 2.52 -37.51 -36.84
N ARG A 350 3.71 -37.78 -37.38
CA ARG A 350 4.93 -37.97 -36.60
C ARG A 350 5.35 -36.70 -35.86
N LEU A 351 5.29 -35.54 -36.51
CA LEU A 351 5.62 -34.24 -35.93
C LEU A 351 4.66 -33.89 -34.79
N ARG A 352 3.36 -34.17 -34.96
CA ARG A 352 2.38 -34.04 -33.89
C ARG A 352 2.71 -34.91 -32.68
N GLN A 353 3.10 -36.16 -32.87
CA GLN A 353 3.42 -37.07 -31.77
C GLN A 353 4.70 -36.71 -31.03
N ILE A 354 5.77 -36.34 -31.75
CA ILE A 354 7.11 -36.20 -31.16
C ILE A 354 7.41 -34.76 -30.73
N ALA A 355 6.92 -33.76 -31.46
CA ALA A 355 7.28 -32.36 -31.24
C ALA A 355 6.16 -31.47 -30.68
N VAL A 356 4.89 -31.88 -30.78
CA VAL A 356 3.75 -31.04 -30.34
C VAL A 356 3.04 -31.62 -29.12
N ALA A 357 2.71 -32.92 -29.13
CA ALA A 357 1.99 -33.56 -28.04
C ALA A 357 2.67 -33.42 -26.66
N PRO A 358 4.01 -33.53 -26.54
CA PRO A 358 4.70 -33.38 -25.25
C PRO A 358 4.60 -31.97 -24.64
N TYR A 359 4.38 -30.94 -25.47
CA TYR A 359 4.36 -29.53 -25.05
C TYR A 359 2.94 -29.00 -24.81
N THR A 360 1.91 -29.85 -24.90
CA THR A 360 0.49 -29.46 -24.71
C THR A 360 0.21 -28.79 -23.37
N ARG A 361 1.04 -29.04 -22.34
CA ARG A 361 0.94 -28.43 -21.02
C ARG A 361 1.83 -27.21 -20.86
N ALA A 362 2.62 -26.83 -21.87
CA ALA A 362 3.60 -25.76 -21.72
C ALA A 362 2.91 -24.40 -21.59
N HIS A 363 3.35 -23.64 -20.58
CA HIS A 363 2.88 -22.28 -20.31
C HIS A 363 4.05 -21.33 -20.31
N LEU A 364 3.86 -20.13 -20.85
CA LEU A 364 4.85 -19.08 -20.92
C LEU A 364 4.31 -17.85 -20.18
N VAL A 365 5.02 -17.43 -19.14
CA VAL A 365 4.68 -16.25 -18.34
C VAL A 365 5.72 -15.19 -18.59
N ILE A 366 5.31 -14.07 -19.15
CA ILE A 366 6.21 -12.97 -19.53
C ILE A 366 5.84 -11.74 -18.71
N GLY A 367 6.80 -11.23 -17.97
CA GLY A 367 6.61 -10.08 -17.10
C GLY A 367 7.86 -9.20 -17.04
N LEU A 368 7.82 -8.26 -16.10
CA LEU A 368 8.92 -7.35 -15.82
C LEU A 368 9.40 -7.55 -14.39
N GLU A 369 10.71 -7.52 -14.20
CA GLU A 369 11.32 -7.40 -12.88
C GLU A 369 12.07 -6.06 -12.84
N GLY A 370 11.41 -5.03 -12.28
CA GLY A 370 11.89 -3.65 -12.41
C GLY A 370 11.69 -3.13 -13.83
N GLN A 371 12.78 -2.91 -14.56
CA GLN A 371 12.76 -2.53 -15.99
C GLN A 371 13.17 -3.67 -16.92
N ASP A 372 13.64 -4.80 -16.37
CA ASP A 372 14.19 -5.88 -17.16
C ASP A 372 13.10 -6.90 -17.56
N GLY A 373 13.14 -7.32 -18.82
CA GLY A 373 12.26 -8.34 -19.36
C GLY A 373 12.64 -9.73 -18.86
N ARG A 374 11.74 -10.35 -18.10
CA ARG A 374 11.90 -11.71 -17.56
C ARG A 374 10.76 -12.60 -18.03
N LEU A 375 11.07 -13.87 -18.23
CA LEU A 375 10.07 -14.89 -18.58
C LEU A 375 10.29 -16.17 -17.79
N VAL A 376 9.19 -16.92 -17.60
CA VAL A 376 9.18 -18.24 -17.01
C VAL A 376 8.44 -19.17 -17.96
N VAL A 377 9.09 -20.25 -18.37
CA VAL A 377 8.46 -21.30 -19.18
C VAL A 377 8.23 -22.52 -18.30
N LYS A 378 6.99 -22.96 -18.18
CA LYS A 378 6.56 -24.07 -17.33
C LYS A 378 6.22 -25.29 -18.16
N ASP A 379 6.25 -26.43 -17.49
CA ASP A 379 5.70 -27.69 -17.98
C ASP A 379 6.26 -28.09 -19.35
N ILE A 380 7.56 -27.83 -19.53
CA ILE A 380 8.31 -28.26 -20.71
C ILE A 380 8.79 -29.69 -20.45
N PRO A 381 8.62 -30.64 -21.39
CA PRO A 381 9.21 -31.97 -21.28
C PRO A 381 10.73 -31.90 -21.18
N ARG A 382 11.30 -32.60 -20.19
CA ARG A 382 12.73 -32.81 -20.08
C ARG A 382 13.13 -33.96 -21.02
N PRO A 383 14.14 -33.80 -21.87
CA PRO A 383 14.63 -34.90 -22.68
C PRO A 383 15.19 -35.98 -21.74
N SER A 384 14.48 -37.10 -21.61
CA SER A 384 14.97 -38.28 -20.88
C SER A 384 15.93 -39.06 -21.76
N THR A 385 17.07 -39.45 -21.19
CA THR A 385 18.04 -40.36 -21.81
C THR A 385 17.61 -41.83 -21.74
N THR A 386 16.50 -42.14 -21.03
CA THR A 386 16.04 -43.52 -20.80
C THR A 386 14.78 -43.83 -21.63
N PRO A 387 14.85 -44.77 -22.59
CA PRO A 387 13.69 -45.18 -23.39
C PRO A 387 12.58 -45.76 -22.51
N GLY A 388 11.36 -45.22 -22.62
CA GLY A 388 10.18 -45.70 -21.89
C GLY A 388 9.97 -45.11 -20.49
N ALA A 389 10.84 -44.20 -20.03
CA ALA A 389 10.62 -43.47 -18.79
C ALA A 389 9.43 -42.50 -18.91
N PRO A 390 8.67 -42.27 -17.81
CA PRO A 390 7.62 -41.25 -17.79
C PRO A 390 8.19 -39.87 -18.13
N LEU A 391 7.43 -39.08 -18.88
CA LEU A 391 7.78 -37.69 -19.23
C LEU A 391 7.92 -36.86 -17.96
N GLU A 392 9.15 -36.45 -17.65
CA GLU A 392 9.42 -35.43 -16.64
C GLU A 392 9.20 -34.04 -17.22
N PHE A 393 8.65 -33.14 -16.42
CA PHE A 393 8.42 -31.76 -16.81
C PHE A 393 9.31 -30.82 -15.98
N GLN A 394 9.84 -29.79 -16.62
CA GLN A 394 10.69 -28.79 -15.98
C GLN A 394 10.13 -27.38 -16.19
N THR A 395 10.46 -26.49 -15.26
CA THR A 395 10.24 -25.05 -15.38
C THR A 395 11.59 -24.36 -15.56
N THR A 396 11.73 -23.52 -16.58
CA THR A 396 12.95 -22.75 -16.85
C THR A 396 12.65 -21.26 -16.86
N GLN A 397 13.69 -20.47 -16.58
CA GLN A 397 13.61 -19.01 -16.57
C GLN A 397 14.45 -18.44 -17.72
N GLY A 398 14.09 -17.24 -18.15
CA GLY A 398 14.74 -16.57 -19.25
C GLY A 398 14.58 -15.06 -19.22
N THR A 399 15.08 -14.42 -20.27
CA THR A 399 14.95 -12.98 -20.52
C THR A 399 14.28 -12.73 -21.86
N TRP A 400 13.70 -11.54 -22.00
CA TRP A 400 13.18 -11.07 -23.28
C TRP A 400 13.57 -9.62 -23.50
N GLU A 401 13.72 -9.27 -24.77
CA GLU A 401 14.02 -7.91 -25.23
C GLU A 401 13.18 -7.61 -26.48
N GLY A 402 12.72 -6.37 -26.62
CA GLY A 402 11.94 -5.93 -27.78
C GLY A 402 10.84 -4.96 -27.40
N ILE A 403 10.33 -4.24 -28.39
CA ILE A 403 9.26 -3.25 -28.23
C ILE A 403 8.31 -3.40 -29.43
N GLY A 404 7.01 -3.24 -29.21
CA GLY A 404 5.99 -3.34 -30.25
C GLY A 404 5.59 -4.79 -30.52
N GLU A 405 5.81 -5.27 -31.74
CA GLU A 405 5.33 -6.60 -32.16
C GLU A 405 6.44 -7.64 -32.29
N ARG A 406 7.71 -7.26 -32.18
CA ARG A 406 8.86 -8.15 -32.40
C ARG A 406 9.73 -8.23 -31.17
N TYR A 407 10.04 -9.45 -30.75
CA TYR A 407 10.72 -9.75 -29.51
C TYR A 407 11.78 -10.84 -29.69
N THR A 408 12.85 -10.76 -28.91
CA THR A 408 13.86 -11.81 -28.79
C THR A 408 13.73 -12.41 -27.41
N LEU A 409 13.44 -13.70 -27.32
CA LEU A 409 13.31 -14.45 -26.08
C LEU A 409 14.53 -15.37 -25.93
N LYS A 410 15.15 -15.36 -24.75
CA LYS A 410 16.29 -16.22 -24.42
C LYS A 410 15.95 -17.07 -23.20
N PHE A 411 16.01 -18.38 -23.33
CA PHE A 411 15.74 -19.30 -22.21
C PHE A 411 16.44 -20.64 -22.41
N ALA A 412 16.70 -21.35 -21.32
CA ALA A 412 17.32 -22.67 -21.35
C ALA A 412 16.28 -23.77 -21.60
N LEU A 413 16.66 -24.76 -22.42
CA LEU A 413 15.91 -25.99 -22.64
C LEU A 413 16.85 -27.19 -22.43
N GLY A 414 16.85 -27.74 -21.22
CA GLY A 414 17.84 -28.75 -20.83
C GLY A 414 19.21 -28.11 -20.65
N GLU A 415 20.23 -28.59 -21.37
CA GLU A 415 21.60 -28.03 -21.32
C GLU A 415 21.85 -26.95 -22.38
N SER A 416 20.92 -26.72 -23.31
CA SER A 416 21.10 -25.76 -24.40
C SER A 416 20.34 -24.46 -24.15
N GLU A 417 21.02 -23.33 -24.34
CA GLU A 417 20.38 -22.01 -24.39
C GLU A 417 19.73 -21.81 -25.76
N ILE A 418 18.47 -21.40 -25.77
CA ILE A 418 17.70 -21.18 -26.99
C ILE A 418 17.33 -19.71 -27.11
N THR A 419 17.60 -19.15 -28.28
CA THR A 419 17.11 -17.82 -28.68
C THR A 419 15.95 -18.01 -29.66
N ALA A 420 14.81 -17.40 -29.35
CA ALA A 420 13.60 -17.44 -30.16
C ALA A 420 13.21 -16.03 -30.60
N LEU A 421 12.80 -15.88 -31.86
CA LEU A 421 12.21 -14.64 -32.37
C LEU A 421 10.69 -14.74 -32.23
N GLY A 422 10.11 -13.88 -31.40
CA GLY A 422 8.68 -13.77 -31.17
C GLY A 422 8.04 -12.65 -31.98
N VAL A 423 6.91 -12.95 -32.62
CA VAL A 423 6.03 -11.96 -33.25
C VAL A 423 4.63 -12.05 -32.63
N ILE A 424 4.05 -10.91 -32.26
CA ILE A 424 2.70 -10.85 -31.70
C ILE A 424 1.72 -10.34 -32.75
N GLU A 425 0.66 -11.11 -32.98
CA GLU A 425 -0.45 -10.76 -33.85
C GLU A 425 -1.76 -10.92 -33.05
N GLY A 426 -2.25 -9.82 -32.47
CA GLY A 426 -3.40 -9.83 -31.58
C GLY A 426 -3.16 -10.69 -30.33
N GLU A 427 -3.96 -11.75 -30.14
CA GLU A 427 -3.87 -12.67 -29.00
C GLU A 427 -2.96 -13.89 -29.26
N ARG A 428 -2.17 -13.86 -30.35
CA ARG A 428 -1.27 -14.94 -30.72
C ARG A 428 0.17 -14.47 -30.67
N LEU A 429 0.99 -15.24 -29.96
CA LEU A 429 2.44 -15.10 -29.94
C LEU A 429 3.05 -16.25 -30.75
N THR A 430 3.72 -15.93 -31.84
CA THR A 430 4.43 -16.91 -32.67
C THR A 430 5.92 -16.79 -32.40
N LEU A 431 6.51 -17.84 -31.82
CA LEU A 431 7.95 -17.97 -31.61
C LEU A 431 8.56 -18.78 -32.75
N THR A 432 9.63 -18.29 -33.36
CA THR A 432 10.40 -19.05 -34.35
C THR A 432 11.61 -19.68 -33.68
N LEU A 433 11.61 -21.00 -33.56
CA LEU A 433 12.67 -21.78 -32.92
C LEU A 433 13.36 -22.64 -33.99
N ALA A 434 14.66 -22.41 -34.26
CA ALA A 434 15.41 -23.14 -35.28
C ALA A 434 14.67 -23.26 -36.65
N GLY A 435 13.95 -22.20 -37.04
CA GLY A 435 13.16 -22.15 -38.29
C GLY A 435 11.75 -22.78 -38.23
N GLN A 436 11.34 -23.36 -37.10
CA GLN A 436 10.00 -23.90 -36.89
C GLN A 436 9.13 -22.91 -36.09
N PRO A 437 7.89 -22.60 -36.55
CA PRO A 437 6.98 -21.75 -35.82
C PRO A 437 6.31 -22.52 -34.67
N ILE A 438 6.31 -21.94 -33.47
CA ILE A 438 5.66 -22.41 -32.26
C ILE A 438 4.67 -21.34 -31.84
N VAL A 439 3.39 -21.68 -31.73
CA VAL A 439 2.32 -20.71 -31.47
C VAL A 439 1.81 -20.85 -30.05
N PHE A 440 1.71 -19.72 -29.36
CA PHE A 440 1.06 -19.57 -28.08
C PHE A 440 -0.15 -18.64 -28.21
N GLU A 441 -1.18 -18.90 -27.42
CA GLU A 441 -2.40 -18.09 -27.32
C GLU A 441 -2.48 -17.48 -25.93
N ARG A 442 -2.92 -16.22 -25.83
CA ARG A 442 -3.03 -15.53 -24.54
C ARG A 442 -4.04 -16.25 -23.63
N GLU A 443 -3.66 -16.40 -22.36
CA GLU A 443 -4.54 -16.95 -21.32
C GLU A 443 -5.60 -15.90 -20.91
N HIS A 444 -6.88 -16.26 -21.04
CA HIS A 444 -8.01 -15.36 -20.77
C HIS A 444 -8.56 -15.42 -19.36
#